data_AF-A0A534PFJ9-F1
#
_entry.id   AF-A0A534PFJ9-F1
#
_cell.length_a   1.000
_cell.length_b   1.000
_cell.length_c   1.000
_cell.angle_alpha   90.00
_cell.angle_beta   90.00
_cell.angle_gamma   90.00
#
_symmetry.space_group_name_H-M   'P 1'
#
loop_
_entity.id
_entity.type
_entity.pdbx_description
1 polymer ?
#
loop_
_entity_poly.entity_id
_entity_poly.type
_entity_poly.pdbx_seq_one_letter_code
_entity_poly.pdbx_strand_id
1 'polypeptide(L)'
;MRFLFAALLAACAAAPASPSHKRSSSYQDLLSLFAEWRAFQRPRVAQGVPDYTAAAMEAQHRELAGWMRRLESFDASSWTIAQQNDVQLVRAEMNGLDFDHRVLRPWARSPAFYATLFDEESDQPAREGPQSLGSVELWKYSFPLAAAQAAELAAGLQPIPALLEQARGNLTGDGRDLWIFGIERVKEQRAMLAGLSGKVAGQAELAAAVKRAQQATDDFIRWLEQKAPSKSGPS
;
A
#
# COMPACT_ATOMS: atom_id res chain seq x y z
N MET A 1 58.93 -45.35 -42.64
CA MET A 1 58.39 -44.01 -42.37
C MET A 1 56.96 -43.95 -42.92
N ARG A 2 55.95 -44.12 -42.07
CA ARG A 2 54.52 -43.95 -42.40
C ARG A 2 53.85 -43.38 -41.15
N PHE A 3 53.52 -42.09 -41.21
CA PHE A 3 52.78 -41.38 -40.17
C PHE A 3 51.29 -41.73 -40.28
N LEU A 4 50.69 -42.26 -39.20
CA LEU A 4 49.23 -42.32 -39.05
C LEU A 4 48.76 -41.08 -38.29
N PHE A 5 47.99 -40.23 -38.96
CA PHE A 5 47.20 -39.17 -38.35
C PHE A 5 45.88 -39.78 -37.84
N ALA A 6 45.64 -39.74 -36.53
CA ALA A 6 44.34 -40.08 -35.95
C ALA A 6 43.54 -38.79 -35.73
N ALA A 7 42.39 -38.67 -36.39
CA ALA A 7 41.49 -37.54 -36.29
C ALA A 7 40.69 -37.59 -34.97
N LEU A 8 40.73 -36.50 -34.19
CA LEU A 8 39.86 -36.31 -33.02
C LEU A 8 38.46 -35.88 -33.50
N LEU A 9 37.45 -36.69 -33.24
CA LEU A 9 36.03 -36.31 -33.36
C LEU A 9 35.60 -35.58 -32.09
N ALA A 10 35.38 -34.27 -32.18
CA ALA A 10 34.78 -33.48 -31.11
C ALA A 10 33.26 -33.70 -31.10
N ALA A 11 32.75 -34.34 -30.04
CA ALA A 11 31.32 -34.48 -29.80
C ALA A 11 30.77 -33.18 -29.19
N CYS A 12 29.94 -32.44 -29.93
CA CYS A 12 29.15 -31.33 -29.40
C CYS A 12 28.08 -31.89 -28.45
N ALA A 13 28.27 -31.73 -27.14
CA ALA A 13 27.21 -31.94 -26.16
C ALA A 13 26.18 -30.81 -26.29
N ALA A 14 24.95 -31.15 -26.69
CA ALA A 14 23.83 -30.21 -26.69
C ALA A 14 23.47 -29.83 -25.24
N ALA A 15 23.45 -28.54 -24.95
CA ALA A 15 22.99 -28.03 -23.66
C ALA A 15 21.50 -28.37 -23.45
N PRO A 16 21.06 -28.69 -22.22
CA PRO A 16 19.65 -28.94 -21.95
C PRO A 16 18.84 -27.67 -22.21
N ALA A 17 17.78 -27.79 -23.03
CA ALA A 17 16.86 -26.71 -23.28
C ALA A 17 16.15 -26.31 -21.98
N SER A 18 16.22 -25.02 -21.63
CA SER A 18 15.41 -24.46 -20.55
C SER A 18 13.92 -24.71 -20.84
N PRO A 19 13.10 -25.04 -19.82
CA PRO A 19 11.67 -25.25 -20.03
C PRO A 19 11.04 -23.99 -20.62
N SER A 20 10.45 -24.11 -21.82
CA SER A 20 9.68 -23.04 -22.43
C SER A 20 8.49 -22.74 -21.52
N HIS A 21 8.51 -21.58 -20.87
CA HIS A 21 7.30 -21.07 -20.24
C HIS A 21 6.30 -20.86 -21.38
N LYS A 22 5.17 -21.59 -21.35
CA LYS A 22 4.05 -21.31 -22.25
C LYS A 22 3.78 -19.80 -22.17
N ARG A 23 3.90 -19.09 -23.29
CA ARG A 23 3.48 -17.70 -23.36
C ARG A 23 2.03 -17.65 -22.93
N SER A 24 1.77 -16.95 -21.83
CA SER A 24 0.44 -16.65 -21.36
C SER A 24 -0.21 -15.75 -22.41
N SER A 25 -1.13 -16.29 -23.21
CA SER A 25 -1.58 -15.66 -24.46
C SER A 25 -3.09 -15.46 -24.54
N SER A 26 -3.84 -15.79 -23.48
CA SER A 26 -5.27 -15.52 -23.43
C SER A 26 -5.57 -14.23 -22.67
N TYR A 27 -6.64 -13.56 -23.06
CA TYR A 27 -7.14 -12.40 -22.31
C TYR A 27 -7.54 -12.80 -20.87
N GLN A 28 -8.01 -14.03 -20.67
CA GLN A 28 -8.36 -14.54 -19.33
C GLN A 28 -7.15 -14.61 -18.40
N ASP A 29 -5.96 -14.88 -18.94
CA ASP A 29 -4.73 -14.88 -18.15
C ASP A 29 -4.36 -13.45 -17.72
N LEU A 30 -4.66 -12.43 -18.54
CA LEU A 30 -4.44 -11.03 -18.16
C LEU A 30 -5.38 -10.64 -17.02
N LEU A 31 -6.65 -11.02 -17.09
CA LEU A 31 -7.61 -10.76 -16.00
C LEU A 31 -7.18 -11.44 -14.70
N SER A 32 -6.64 -12.65 -14.80
CA SER A 32 -6.09 -13.38 -13.65
C SER A 32 -4.86 -12.68 -13.07
N LEU A 33 -3.91 -12.27 -13.94
CA LEU A 33 -2.75 -11.47 -13.53
C LEU A 33 -3.19 -10.18 -12.83
N PHE A 34 -4.20 -9.49 -13.37
CA PHE A 34 -4.69 -8.25 -12.78
C PHE A 34 -5.30 -8.48 -11.40
N ALA A 35 -6.14 -9.50 -11.22
CA ALA A 35 -6.69 -9.83 -9.91
C ALA A 35 -5.59 -10.14 -8.87
N GLU A 36 -4.58 -10.92 -9.27
CA GLU A 36 -3.42 -11.20 -8.42
C GLU A 36 -2.58 -9.94 -8.14
N TRP A 37 -2.39 -9.08 -9.14
CA TRP A 37 -1.70 -7.80 -9.02
C TRP A 37 -2.39 -6.89 -8.00
N ARG A 38 -3.72 -6.77 -8.05
CA ARG A 38 -4.50 -5.98 -7.07
C ARG A 38 -4.34 -6.52 -5.65
N ALA A 39 -4.18 -7.82 -5.47
CA ALA A 39 -3.86 -8.41 -4.17
C ALA A 39 -2.42 -8.09 -3.73
N PHE A 40 -1.45 -8.18 -4.64
CA PHE A 40 -0.04 -7.88 -4.37
C PHE A 40 0.23 -6.40 -4.06
N GLN A 41 -0.47 -5.48 -4.72
CA GLN A 41 -0.28 -4.03 -4.51
C GLN A 41 -0.59 -3.63 -3.06
N ARG A 42 -1.53 -4.33 -2.40
CA ARG A 42 -1.89 -4.04 -1.01
C ARG A 42 -0.76 -4.46 -0.07
N PRO A 43 -0.50 -3.69 1.00
CA PRO A 43 0.44 -4.12 2.03
C PRO A 43 -0.05 -5.41 2.69
N ARG A 44 0.89 -6.20 3.23
CA ARG A 44 0.54 -7.31 4.11
C ARG A 44 -0.14 -6.74 5.36
N VAL A 45 -1.15 -7.44 5.86
CA VAL A 45 -1.90 -7.02 7.06
C VAL A 45 -1.69 -8.04 8.15
N ALA A 46 -1.21 -7.61 9.31
CA ALA A 46 -1.04 -8.43 10.51
C ALA A 46 -1.89 -7.85 11.63
N GLN A 47 -2.80 -8.67 12.19
CA GLN A 47 -3.71 -8.24 13.26
C GLN A 47 -4.48 -6.95 12.93
N GLY A 48 -4.90 -6.79 11.68
CA GLY A 48 -5.62 -5.60 11.20
C GLY A 48 -4.72 -4.41 10.85
N VAL A 49 -3.43 -4.45 11.16
CA VAL A 49 -2.46 -3.37 10.90
C VAL A 49 -1.76 -3.61 9.56
N PRO A 50 -1.83 -2.70 8.59
CA PRO A 50 -1.03 -2.79 7.37
C PRO A 50 0.45 -2.55 7.66
N ASP A 51 1.31 -3.37 7.07
CA ASP A 51 2.76 -3.30 7.21
C ASP A 51 3.37 -2.41 6.13
N TYR A 52 3.70 -1.18 6.51
CA TYR A 52 4.44 -0.19 5.72
C TYR A 52 5.88 -0.02 6.23
N THR A 53 6.40 -0.97 7.01
CA THR A 53 7.79 -0.91 7.47
C THR A 53 8.76 -0.85 6.30
N ALA A 54 9.93 -0.25 6.51
CA ALA A 54 10.96 -0.19 5.48
C ALA A 54 11.30 -1.57 4.90
N ALA A 55 11.32 -2.62 5.74
CA ALA A 55 11.56 -3.99 5.30
C ALA A 55 10.43 -4.54 4.41
N ALA A 56 9.16 -4.26 4.74
CA ALA A 56 8.02 -4.68 3.95
C ALA A 56 7.96 -3.95 2.60
N MET A 57 8.18 -2.64 2.59
CA MET A 57 8.18 -1.84 1.37
C MET A 57 9.33 -2.23 0.44
N GLU A 58 10.52 -2.43 0.99
CA GLU A 58 11.67 -2.93 0.23
C GLU A 58 11.42 -4.34 -0.33
N ALA A 59 10.79 -5.24 0.43
CA ALA A 59 10.41 -6.55 -0.06
C ALA A 59 9.41 -6.46 -1.22
N GLN A 60 8.38 -5.64 -1.09
CA GLN A 60 7.39 -5.40 -2.15
C GLN A 60 8.07 -4.82 -3.41
N HIS A 61 8.97 -3.85 -3.25
CA HIS A 61 9.68 -3.25 -4.38
C HIS A 61 10.55 -4.28 -5.12
N ARG A 62 11.26 -5.16 -4.40
CA ARG A 62 12.03 -6.24 -5.04
C ARG A 62 11.14 -7.23 -5.81
N GLU A 63 9.98 -7.56 -5.26
CA GLU A 63 9.02 -8.48 -5.91
C GLU A 63 8.40 -7.86 -7.17
N LEU A 64 8.28 -6.52 -7.25
CA LEU A 64 7.67 -5.79 -8.38
C LEU A 64 8.30 -6.12 -9.73
N ALA A 65 9.63 -6.29 -9.79
CA ALA A 65 10.33 -6.66 -11.03
C ALA A 65 9.83 -8.00 -11.59
N GLY A 66 9.40 -8.93 -10.74
CA GLY A 66 8.78 -10.19 -11.15
C GLY A 66 7.43 -9.99 -11.82
N TRP A 67 6.61 -9.08 -11.29
CA TRP A 67 5.30 -8.73 -11.86
C TRP A 67 5.42 -8.07 -13.22
N MET A 68 6.36 -7.14 -13.37
CA MET A 68 6.63 -6.48 -14.65
C MET A 68 7.04 -7.50 -15.72
N ARG A 69 7.93 -8.46 -15.39
CA ARG A 69 8.30 -9.56 -16.29
C ARG A 69 7.13 -10.48 -16.63
N ARG A 70 6.23 -10.77 -15.67
CA ARG A 70 5.01 -11.56 -15.94
C ARG A 70 4.13 -10.84 -16.95
N LEU A 71 3.90 -9.53 -16.80
CA LEU A 71 3.12 -8.74 -17.75
C LEU A 71 3.79 -8.67 -19.13
N GLU A 72 5.12 -8.53 -19.19
CA GLU A 72 5.88 -8.49 -20.45
C GLU A 72 5.87 -9.82 -21.23
N SER A 73 5.51 -10.93 -20.58
CA SER A 73 5.41 -12.23 -21.25
C SER A 73 4.17 -12.40 -22.13
N PHE A 74 3.20 -11.50 -22.04
CA PHE A 74 1.97 -11.51 -22.84
C PHE A 74 2.24 -11.07 -24.28
N ASP A 75 1.81 -11.91 -25.24
CA ASP A 75 1.79 -11.55 -26.66
C ASP A 75 0.38 -11.07 -27.06
N ALA A 76 0.15 -9.77 -26.86
CA ALA A 76 -1.13 -9.13 -27.16
C ALA A 76 -1.22 -8.59 -28.60
N SER A 77 -0.24 -8.88 -29.47
CA SER A 77 -0.18 -8.30 -30.83
C SER A 77 -1.38 -8.65 -31.72
N SER A 78 -2.00 -9.80 -31.45
CA SER A 78 -3.18 -10.30 -32.15
C SER A 78 -4.50 -10.00 -31.42
N TRP A 79 -4.45 -9.38 -30.25
CA TRP A 79 -5.64 -9.06 -29.46
C TRP A 79 -6.38 -7.84 -30.02
N THR A 80 -7.64 -7.64 -29.61
CA THR A 80 -8.36 -6.42 -29.99
C THR A 80 -7.68 -5.18 -29.39
N ILE A 81 -7.89 -4.01 -29.98
CA ILE A 81 -7.31 -2.75 -29.47
C ILE A 81 -7.70 -2.50 -28.01
N ALA A 82 -8.93 -2.82 -27.62
CA ALA A 82 -9.39 -2.70 -26.23
C ALA A 82 -8.55 -3.58 -25.29
N GLN A 83 -8.30 -4.83 -25.65
CA GLN A 83 -7.50 -5.76 -24.85
C GLN A 83 -6.01 -5.35 -24.80
N GLN A 84 -5.48 -4.79 -25.89
CA GLN A 84 -4.12 -4.22 -25.89
C GLN A 84 -4.03 -3.01 -24.95
N ASN A 85 -5.06 -2.17 -24.90
CA ASN A 85 -5.13 -1.06 -23.97
C ASN A 85 -5.18 -1.54 -22.51
N ASP A 86 -5.89 -2.63 -22.22
CA ASP A 86 -5.91 -3.22 -20.87
C ASP A 86 -4.51 -3.65 -20.41
N VAL A 87 -3.68 -4.21 -21.30
CA VAL A 87 -2.27 -4.53 -20.98
C VAL A 87 -1.50 -3.26 -20.59
N GLN A 88 -1.71 -2.16 -21.30
CA GLN A 88 -1.05 -0.88 -20.99
C GLN A 88 -1.56 -0.28 -19.68
N LEU A 89 -2.84 -0.44 -19.36
CA LEU A 89 -3.41 0.01 -18.09
C LEU A 89 -2.77 -0.74 -16.91
N VAL A 90 -2.65 -2.06 -16.99
CA VAL A 90 -1.94 -2.86 -15.97
C VAL A 90 -0.48 -2.43 -15.85
N ARG A 91 0.19 -2.15 -16.97
CA ARG A 91 1.56 -1.63 -16.98
C ARG A 91 1.66 -0.28 -16.27
N ALA A 92 0.72 0.61 -16.51
CA ALA A 92 0.66 1.92 -15.86
C ALA A 92 0.49 1.79 -14.34
N GLU A 93 -0.36 0.88 -13.86
CA GLU A 93 -0.49 0.62 -12.42
C GLU A 93 0.80 0.10 -11.79
N MET A 94 1.51 -0.83 -12.44
CA MET A 94 2.79 -1.35 -11.96
C MET A 94 3.87 -0.26 -11.90
N ASN A 95 3.91 0.59 -12.92
CA ASN A 95 4.81 1.75 -12.95
C ASN A 95 4.44 2.78 -11.88
N GLY A 96 3.15 2.93 -11.57
CA GLY A 96 2.66 3.77 -10.47
C GLY A 96 3.19 3.31 -9.12
N LEU A 97 3.11 2.00 -8.83
CA LEU A 97 3.68 1.45 -7.59
C LEU A 97 5.20 1.61 -7.53
N ASP A 98 5.92 1.41 -8.64
CA ASP A 98 7.37 1.67 -8.70
C ASP A 98 7.68 3.16 -8.42
N PHE A 99 6.87 4.07 -8.96
CA PHE A 99 6.99 5.50 -8.71
C PHE A 99 6.74 5.85 -7.23
N ASP A 100 5.78 5.19 -6.59
CA ASP A 100 5.57 5.31 -5.15
C ASP A 100 6.80 4.86 -4.36
N HIS A 101 7.43 3.74 -4.73
CA HIS A 101 8.63 3.24 -4.05
C HIS A 101 9.85 4.14 -4.22
N ARG A 102 10.07 4.68 -5.42
CA ARG A 102 11.30 5.44 -5.72
C ARG A 102 11.16 6.94 -5.48
N VAL A 103 9.99 7.51 -5.75
CA VAL A 103 9.79 8.96 -5.85
C VAL A 103 8.90 9.46 -4.72
N LEU A 104 7.60 9.10 -4.73
CA LEU A 104 6.64 9.68 -3.79
C LEU A 104 6.88 9.24 -2.36
N ARG A 105 7.16 7.96 -2.13
CA ARG A 105 7.43 7.33 -0.82
C ARG A 105 6.48 7.83 0.27
N PRO A 106 5.14 7.77 0.05
CA PRO A 106 4.18 8.44 0.92
C PRO A 106 4.28 7.97 2.38
N TRP A 107 4.47 6.66 2.59
CA TRP A 107 4.68 6.04 3.91
C TRP A 107 5.91 6.58 4.65
N ALA A 108 6.92 7.08 3.93
CA ALA A 108 8.15 7.60 4.53
C ALA A 108 8.18 9.13 4.66
N ARG A 109 7.40 9.85 3.84
CA ARG A 109 7.51 11.31 3.72
C ARG A 109 6.35 12.09 4.33
N SER A 110 5.17 11.50 4.41
CA SER A 110 3.95 12.25 4.76
C SER A 110 3.27 11.70 6.01
N PRO A 111 3.19 12.48 7.11
CA PRO A 111 2.38 12.09 8.26
C PRO A 111 0.89 11.92 7.92
N ALA A 112 0.38 12.65 6.90
CA ALA A 112 -1.02 12.53 6.46
C ALA A 112 -1.38 11.11 5.99
N PHE A 113 -0.41 10.35 5.49
CA PHE A 113 -0.60 8.96 5.07
C PHE A 113 -1.17 8.06 6.18
N TYR A 114 -0.88 8.41 7.44
CA TYR A 114 -1.25 7.65 8.63
C TYR A 114 -2.54 8.16 9.31
N ALA A 115 -3.21 9.18 8.75
CA ALA A 115 -4.56 9.55 9.14
C ALA A 115 -5.56 8.65 8.39
N THR A 116 -6.36 7.89 9.14
CA THR A 116 -7.24 6.85 8.60
C THR A 116 -8.68 6.99 9.10
N LEU A 117 -9.07 8.16 9.58
CA LEU A 117 -10.43 8.45 10.03
C LEU A 117 -10.94 9.68 9.29
N PHE A 118 -12.15 9.59 8.75
CA PHE A 118 -12.76 10.66 7.96
C PHE A 118 -14.26 10.74 8.25
N ASP A 119 -14.79 11.94 8.44
CA ASP A 119 -16.21 12.19 8.76
C ASP A 119 -17.01 12.85 7.63
N GLU A 120 -16.37 13.08 6.49
CA GLU A 120 -16.95 13.60 5.25
C GLU A 120 -16.90 12.56 4.13
N GLU A 121 -17.90 12.52 3.25
CA GLU A 121 -17.85 11.67 2.06
C GLU A 121 -16.85 12.26 1.04
N SER A 122 -16.09 11.39 0.38
CA SER A 122 -15.20 11.82 -0.70
C SER A 122 -16.02 12.26 -1.91
N ASP A 123 -15.60 13.33 -2.57
CA ASP A 123 -16.16 13.78 -3.85
C ASP A 123 -15.72 12.93 -5.06
N GLN A 124 -14.89 11.90 -4.81
CA GLN A 124 -14.38 10.95 -5.78
C GLN A 124 -14.63 9.51 -5.31
N PRO A 125 -14.70 8.52 -6.23
CA PRO A 125 -14.89 7.12 -5.84
C PRO A 125 -13.84 6.56 -4.86
N ALA A 126 -12.62 7.08 -4.93
CA ALA A 126 -11.57 6.87 -3.94
C ALA A 126 -11.06 8.23 -3.47
N ARG A 127 -10.73 8.35 -2.19
CA ARG A 127 -10.21 9.61 -1.64
C ARG A 127 -8.92 10.01 -2.32
N GLU A 128 -8.76 11.32 -2.52
CA GLU A 128 -7.58 11.87 -3.16
C GLU A 128 -6.29 11.62 -2.36
N GLY A 129 -5.21 11.45 -3.10
CA GLY A 129 -3.85 11.32 -2.57
C GLY A 129 -3.51 9.95 -1.96
N PRO A 130 -2.23 9.75 -1.57
CA PRO A 130 -1.79 8.49 -0.98
C PRO A 130 -2.33 8.29 0.43
N GLN A 131 -2.89 7.11 0.70
CA GLN A 131 -3.49 6.78 1.99
C GLN A 131 -3.07 5.40 2.47
N SER A 132 -2.91 5.24 3.78
CA SER A 132 -2.80 3.93 4.40
C SER A 132 -4.07 3.12 4.14
N LEU A 133 -3.91 1.82 3.98
CA LEU A 133 -5.02 0.87 4.00
C LEU A 133 -5.75 0.95 5.36
N GLY A 134 -7.08 0.77 5.34
CA GLY A 134 -7.88 0.65 6.57
C GLY A 134 -8.58 1.93 7.01
N SER A 135 -8.84 2.87 6.08
CA SER A 135 -9.65 4.06 6.36
C SER A 135 -11.02 3.73 6.94
N VAL A 136 -11.41 4.48 7.97
CA VAL A 136 -12.71 4.44 8.62
C VAL A 136 -13.52 5.64 8.18
N GLU A 137 -14.65 5.35 7.55
CA GLU A 137 -15.55 6.31 6.90
C GLU A 137 -16.73 6.63 7.84
N LEU A 138 -16.55 7.56 8.79
CA LEU A 138 -17.53 7.88 9.83
C LEU A 138 -18.87 8.41 9.29
N TRP A 139 -18.87 9.07 8.13
CA TRP A 139 -20.10 9.57 7.48
C TRP A 139 -21.08 8.45 7.10
N LYS A 140 -20.60 7.20 6.96
CA LYS A 140 -21.45 6.03 6.67
C LYS A 140 -22.31 5.59 7.86
N TYR A 141 -22.05 6.15 9.05
CA TYR A 141 -22.70 5.74 10.28
C TYR A 141 -23.75 6.76 10.73
N SER A 142 -24.93 6.25 11.08
CA SER A 142 -25.99 7.04 11.73
C SER A 142 -26.04 6.71 13.22
N PHE A 143 -25.90 7.72 14.07
CA PHE A 143 -25.91 7.55 15.53
C PHE A 143 -27.33 7.72 16.08
N PRO A 144 -27.73 6.96 17.12
CA PRO A 144 -26.95 5.94 17.83
C PRO A 144 -26.76 4.65 17.00
N LEU A 145 -25.59 4.01 17.14
CA LEU A 145 -25.24 2.82 16.35
C LEU A 145 -25.99 1.57 16.82
N ALA A 146 -26.35 0.72 15.86
CA ALA A 146 -26.69 -0.67 16.16
C ALA A 146 -25.44 -1.44 16.64
N ALA A 147 -25.64 -2.53 17.39
CA ALA A 147 -24.53 -3.33 17.95
C ALA A 147 -23.54 -3.84 16.89
N ALA A 148 -24.03 -4.24 15.71
CA ALA A 148 -23.15 -4.68 14.61
C ALA A 148 -22.27 -3.55 14.08
N GLN A 149 -22.84 -2.35 13.88
CA GLN A 149 -22.10 -1.15 13.45
C GLN A 149 -21.12 -0.68 14.52
N ALA A 150 -21.47 -0.83 15.81
CA ALA A 150 -20.58 -0.55 16.92
C ALA A 150 -19.32 -1.44 16.90
N ALA A 151 -19.51 -2.75 16.68
CA ALA A 151 -18.44 -3.72 16.58
C ALA A 151 -17.57 -3.49 15.33
N GLU A 152 -18.20 -3.19 14.19
CA GLU A 152 -17.49 -2.85 12.95
C GLU A 152 -16.61 -1.60 13.12
N LEU A 153 -17.17 -0.52 13.68
CA LEU A 153 -16.42 0.70 13.94
C LEU A 153 -15.29 0.46 14.95
N ALA A 154 -15.53 -0.32 16.02
CA ALA A 154 -14.50 -0.67 16.98
C ALA A 154 -13.35 -1.45 16.32
N ALA A 155 -13.66 -2.39 15.44
CA ALA A 155 -12.68 -3.14 14.67
C ALA A 155 -11.89 -2.25 13.69
N GLY A 156 -12.53 -1.27 13.05
CA GLY A 156 -11.87 -0.30 12.18
C GLY A 156 -10.92 0.65 12.92
N LEU A 157 -11.23 1.03 14.16
CA LEU A 157 -10.38 1.89 14.98
C LEU A 157 -9.22 1.13 15.66
N GLN A 158 -9.35 -0.18 15.83
CA GLN A 158 -8.38 -1.00 16.57
C GLN A 158 -6.95 -0.95 16.00
N PRO A 159 -6.72 -0.89 14.67
CA PRO A 159 -5.36 -0.80 14.11
C PRO A 159 -4.63 0.53 14.35
N ILE A 160 -5.35 1.62 14.61
CA ILE A 160 -4.79 2.99 14.67
C ILE A 160 -3.58 3.06 15.61
N PRO A 161 -3.61 2.59 16.87
CA PRO A 161 -2.47 2.71 17.76
C PRO A 161 -1.18 2.07 17.25
N ALA A 162 -1.28 0.86 16.71
CA ALA A 162 -0.12 0.14 16.19
C ALA A 162 0.38 0.73 14.87
N LEU A 163 -0.53 1.22 14.02
CA LEU A 163 -0.18 1.92 12.79
C LEU A 163 0.58 3.22 13.07
N LEU A 164 0.12 4.03 14.04
CA LEU A 164 0.78 5.28 14.41
C LEU A 164 2.13 5.04 15.11
N GLU A 165 2.29 3.95 15.84
CA GLU A 165 3.61 3.57 16.38
C GLU A 165 4.58 3.18 15.27
N GLN A 166 4.11 2.38 14.29
CA GLN A 166 4.88 2.05 13.10
C GLN A 166 5.30 3.30 12.32
N ALA A 167 4.41 4.29 12.20
CA ALA A 167 4.66 5.55 11.51
C ALA A 167 5.90 6.29 12.03
N ARG A 168 6.19 6.23 13.34
CA ARG A 168 7.37 6.87 13.94
C ARG A 168 8.68 6.32 13.38
N GLY A 169 8.71 5.02 13.07
CA GLY A 169 9.86 4.36 12.44
C GLY A 169 9.91 4.57 10.93
N ASN A 170 8.75 4.70 10.29
CA ASN A 170 8.66 4.84 8.83
C ASN A 170 8.95 6.27 8.35
N LEU A 171 8.57 7.30 9.13
CA LEU A 171 8.65 8.71 8.75
C LEU A 171 10.09 9.27 8.82
N THR A 172 10.90 8.87 7.84
CA THR A 172 12.30 9.30 7.68
C THR A 172 12.49 10.48 6.73
N GLY A 173 11.44 10.88 5.99
CA GLY A 173 11.49 11.95 5.01
C GLY A 173 11.63 13.34 5.62
N ASP A 174 12.12 14.28 4.80
CA ASP A 174 12.44 15.65 5.20
C ASP A 174 11.55 16.75 4.60
N GLY A 175 10.49 16.38 3.88
CA GLY A 175 9.62 17.35 3.19
C GLY A 175 8.86 18.24 4.17
N ARG A 176 9.24 19.51 4.29
CA ARG A 176 8.71 20.41 5.33
C ARG A 176 7.19 20.60 5.24
N ASP A 177 6.67 20.91 4.06
CA ASP A 177 5.24 21.19 3.93
C ASP A 177 4.40 19.93 4.13
N LEU A 178 4.88 18.78 3.65
CA LEU A 178 4.24 17.48 3.89
C LEU A 178 4.11 17.20 5.39
N TRP A 179 5.11 17.56 6.19
CA TRP A 179 5.05 17.45 7.65
C TRP A 179 4.07 18.43 8.28
N ILE A 180 4.09 19.71 7.88
CA ILE A 180 3.17 20.73 8.42
C ILE A 180 1.72 20.35 8.11
N PHE A 181 1.38 20.11 6.85
CA PHE A 181 0.02 19.73 6.46
C PHE A 181 -0.37 18.35 7.00
N GLY A 182 0.58 17.42 7.08
CA GLY A 182 0.35 16.10 7.67
C GLY A 182 0.00 16.15 9.16
N ILE A 183 0.62 17.05 9.93
CA ILE A 183 0.27 17.26 11.34
C ILE A 183 -1.17 17.76 11.47
N GLU A 184 -1.59 18.70 10.63
CA GLU A 184 -2.96 19.21 10.67
C GLU A 184 -4.00 18.13 10.33
N ARG A 185 -3.71 17.25 9.34
CA ARG A 185 -4.55 16.06 9.07
C ARG A 185 -4.67 15.12 10.28
N VAL A 186 -3.57 14.88 11.00
CA VAL A 186 -3.60 14.04 12.21
C VAL A 186 -4.37 14.73 13.35
N LYS A 187 -4.28 16.06 13.47
CA LYS A 187 -5.08 16.85 14.43
C LYS A 187 -6.57 16.80 14.14
N GLU A 188 -6.96 16.75 12.87
CA GLU A 188 -8.36 16.55 12.48
C GLU A 188 -8.86 15.17 12.87
N GLN A 189 -8.08 14.10 12.63
CA GLN A 189 -8.40 12.77 13.16
C GLN A 189 -8.59 12.80 14.69
N ARG A 190 -7.73 13.51 15.42
CA ARG A 190 -7.89 13.68 16.87
C ARG A 190 -9.20 14.38 17.22
N ALA A 191 -9.59 15.41 16.48
CA ALA A 191 -10.84 16.13 16.68
C ALA A 191 -12.07 15.24 16.39
N MET A 192 -12.03 14.47 15.31
CA MET A 192 -13.06 13.47 14.97
C MET A 192 -13.23 12.42 16.06
N LEU A 193 -12.13 11.87 16.57
CA LEU A 193 -12.16 10.90 17.67
C LEU A 193 -12.76 11.52 18.96
N ALA A 194 -12.47 12.79 19.26
CA ALA A 194 -13.08 13.51 20.38
C ALA A 194 -14.59 13.69 20.21
N GLY A 195 -15.05 14.08 19.02
CA GLY A 195 -16.47 14.16 18.70
C GLY A 195 -17.18 12.80 18.78
N LEU A 196 -16.48 11.73 18.40
CA LEU A 196 -17.00 10.37 18.47
C LEU A 196 -17.15 9.87 19.92
N SER A 197 -16.21 10.19 20.81
CA SER A 197 -16.22 9.73 22.20
C SER A 197 -17.54 10.05 22.93
N GLY A 198 -18.14 11.21 22.67
CA GLY A 198 -19.42 11.59 23.27
C GLY A 198 -20.62 10.77 22.76
N LYS A 199 -20.55 10.29 21.51
CA LYS A 199 -21.63 9.54 20.85
C LYS A 199 -21.66 8.05 21.20
N VAL A 200 -20.56 7.51 21.73
CA VAL A 200 -20.36 6.06 21.92
C VAL A 200 -20.26 5.62 23.39
N ALA A 201 -20.52 6.52 24.34
CA ALA A 201 -20.34 6.25 25.77
C ALA A 201 -21.12 5.02 26.29
N GLY A 202 -22.25 4.67 25.66
CA GLY A 202 -23.05 3.48 25.99
C GLY A 202 -22.53 2.16 25.40
N GLN A 203 -21.44 2.18 24.63
CA GLN A 203 -20.90 1.03 23.91
C GLN A 203 -19.47 0.76 24.39
N ALA A 204 -19.32 -0.04 25.45
CA ALA A 204 -18.07 -0.18 26.19
C ALA A 204 -16.85 -0.53 25.32
N GLU A 205 -16.98 -1.48 24.39
CA GLU A 205 -15.89 -1.88 23.50
C GLU A 205 -15.49 -0.77 22.53
N LEU A 206 -16.47 -0.13 21.89
CA LEU A 206 -16.22 0.99 20.98
C LEU A 206 -15.64 2.21 21.72
N ALA A 207 -16.18 2.55 22.89
CA ALA A 207 -15.64 3.62 23.73
C ALA A 207 -14.17 3.35 24.11
N ALA A 208 -13.83 2.10 24.43
CA ALA A 208 -12.45 1.72 24.69
C ALA A 208 -11.56 1.81 23.45
N ALA A 209 -12.06 1.44 22.26
CA ALA A 209 -11.33 1.57 21.00
C ALA A 209 -11.07 3.04 20.66
N VAL A 210 -12.08 3.91 20.76
CA VAL A 210 -11.97 5.37 20.58
C VAL A 210 -10.92 5.94 21.53
N LYS A 211 -10.99 5.61 22.82
CA LYS A 211 -10.03 6.12 23.81
C LYS A 211 -8.58 5.71 23.48
N ARG A 212 -8.34 4.47 23.05
CA ARG A 212 -6.99 4.02 22.65
C ARG A 212 -6.50 4.75 21.39
N ALA A 213 -7.36 4.89 20.38
CA ALA A 213 -7.03 5.63 19.17
C ALA A 213 -6.73 7.11 19.47
N GLN A 214 -7.48 7.75 20.39
CA GLN A 214 -7.23 9.12 20.84
C GLN A 214 -5.85 9.25 21.49
N GLN A 215 -5.56 8.39 22.48
CA GLN A 215 -4.27 8.41 23.18
C GLN A 215 -3.10 8.25 22.19
N ALA A 216 -3.18 7.27 21.28
CA ALA A 216 -2.13 7.07 20.29
C ALA A 216 -2.00 8.26 19.32
N THR A 217 -3.11 8.87 18.92
CA THR A 217 -3.11 10.05 18.05
C THR A 217 -2.50 11.26 18.77
N ASP A 218 -2.86 11.53 20.04
CA ASP A 218 -2.26 12.60 20.84
C ASP A 218 -0.75 12.38 21.02
N ASP A 219 -0.33 11.14 21.31
CA ASP A 219 1.09 10.77 21.43
C ASP A 219 1.84 10.98 20.11
N PHE A 220 1.20 10.67 18.99
CA PHE A 220 1.79 10.81 17.67
C PHE A 220 1.91 12.28 17.26
N ILE A 221 0.89 13.11 17.49
CA ILE A 221 0.95 14.57 17.27
C ILE A 221 2.11 15.17 18.04
N ARG A 222 2.25 14.87 19.34
CA ARG A 222 3.37 15.38 20.15
C ARG A 222 4.73 15.03 19.57
N TRP A 223 4.88 13.81 19.05
CA TRP A 223 6.13 13.40 18.41
C TRP A 223 6.36 14.08 17.07
N LEU A 224 5.32 14.24 16.25
CA LEU A 224 5.42 14.95 14.98
C LEU A 224 5.83 16.41 15.20
N GLU A 225 5.23 17.11 16.17
CA GLU A 225 5.54 18.50 16.52
C GLU A 225 6.98 18.65 17.05
N GLN A 226 7.51 17.65 17.75
CA GLN A 226 8.92 17.63 18.16
C GLN A 226 9.88 17.45 16.97
N LYS A 227 9.47 16.70 15.94
CA LYS A 227 10.31 16.41 14.75
C LYS A 227 10.19 17.48 13.68
N ALA A 228 9.03 18.15 13.56
CA ALA A 228 8.74 19.12 12.51
C ALA A 228 9.75 20.27 12.37
N PRO A 229 10.31 20.86 13.45
CA PRO A 229 11.30 21.94 13.34
C PRO A 229 12.59 21.54 12.61
N SER A 230 12.90 20.23 12.56
CA SER A 230 14.09 19.72 11.85
C SER A 230 13.88 19.54 10.34
N LYS A 231 12.65 19.71 9.84
CA LYS A 231 12.28 19.42 8.45
C LYS A 231 12.55 20.61 7.55
N SER A 232 13.37 20.40 6.52
CA SER A 232 13.88 21.49 5.68
C SER A 232 13.85 21.20 4.18
N GLY A 233 13.64 19.95 3.80
CA GLY A 233 13.62 19.50 2.42
C GLY A 233 12.36 19.91 1.66
N PRO A 234 12.44 19.89 0.32
CA PRO A 234 11.29 20.16 -0.53
C PRO A 234 10.22 19.07 -0.42
N SER A 235 9.00 19.47 -0.73
CA SER A 235 7.85 18.59 -0.94
C SER A 235 8.02 17.76 -2.21
#